data_AF-I4EUH2-F1
#
_entry.id   AF-I4EUH2-F1
#
_cell.length_a   1.000
_cell.length_b   1.000
_cell.length_c   1.000
_cell.angle_alpha   90.00
_cell.angle_beta   90.00
_cell.angle_gamma   90.00
#
_symmetry.space_group_name_H-M   'P 1'
#
loop_
_entity.id
_entity.type
_entity.pdbx_description
1 polymer ?
#
loop_
_entity_poly.entity_id
_entity_poly.type
_entity_poly.pdbx_seq_one_letter_code
_entity_poly.pdbx_strand_id
1 'polypeptide(L)'
;MQPGTGRPVAPRSAAAPVAKAPAAPAPDVPPVIAPAGEPASGGGTAVATAPSLAPARAPFLAGDMPDRPTQVMSWNCSQLEGMEPQGLGLTYWFDAAPTGDPYPVSIRFTGRRVTGDEPAGPRDTFETVRTLERVLPRSGRIALTTRVRGVPPGTWEVTATPVLPMAPDGSPRQQRPPIPMPRGSATGTSAFLPVVNVRAPGVRIGAWPALVGLGFLAALFLQWVLGVQRDLPVGRILLVSLLAGLVGLVGAKVYYLLTHRGEKTSALTAGMSVQGFVIAAISVLVLAGWVAGIPVRAMLDVAAPGLLLGMTIGRLGCFFGGCCVGLPTVSRWGIWSSDRGVGVRRIPVQLFESAMAGTVATLTLLAVLLLTPAVDGLLFLAGLSAYTLGRQVLFPLRGIPRKTANGRVITMVVSGLVLVASVVAPLIG
;
A
#
# COMPACT_ATOMS: atom_id res chain seq x y z
N MET A 1 72.28 -6.12 18.81
CA MET A 1 72.60 -5.66 17.43
C MET A 1 71.32 -5.12 16.81
N GLN A 2 71.43 -3.98 16.12
CA GLN A 2 70.37 -3.05 15.74
C GLN A 2 69.22 -3.63 14.88
N PRO A 3 68.00 -3.07 14.99
CA PRO A 3 66.88 -3.33 14.08
C PRO A 3 66.94 -2.44 12.82
N GLY A 4 66.78 -3.06 11.66
CA GLY A 4 66.73 -2.39 10.34
C GLY A 4 65.35 -1.80 10.04
N THR A 5 65.34 -0.54 9.64
CA THR A 5 64.20 0.30 9.31
C THR A 5 63.59 -0.04 7.95
N GLY A 6 62.34 -0.52 7.92
CA GLY A 6 61.51 -0.67 6.73
C GLY A 6 60.46 0.44 6.64
N ARG A 7 60.46 1.19 5.53
CA ARG A 7 59.57 2.32 5.17
C ARG A 7 58.06 1.98 5.21
N PRO A 8 57.19 2.93 5.58
CA PRO A 8 55.74 2.76 5.52
C PRO A 8 55.20 2.87 4.07
N VAL A 9 54.34 1.93 3.70
CA VAL A 9 53.62 1.87 2.43
C VAL A 9 52.43 2.85 2.47
N ALA A 10 52.38 3.79 1.52
CA ALA A 10 51.29 4.74 1.35
C ALA A 10 50.00 4.06 0.85
N PRO A 11 48.81 4.51 1.29
CA PRO A 11 47.54 3.96 0.84
C PRO A 11 47.23 4.33 -0.62
N ARG A 12 46.82 3.32 -1.39
CA ARG A 12 46.38 3.46 -2.80
C ARG A 12 45.21 4.44 -2.93
N SER A 13 45.44 5.47 -3.74
CA SER A 13 44.45 6.42 -4.25
C SER A 13 43.24 5.69 -4.86
N ALA A 14 42.04 6.07 -4.41
CA ALA A 14 40.77 5.61 -4.96
C ALA A 14 40.52 6.24 -6.34
N ALA A 15 40.25 5.39 -7.33
CA ALA A 15 39.87 5.82 -8.67
C ALA A 15 38.58 6.65 -8.65
N ALA A 16 38.61 7.81 -9.32
CA ALA A 16 37.47 8.68 -9.51
C ALA A 16 36.35 7.99 -10.32
N PRO A 17 35.07 8.23 -10.01
CA PRO A 17 33.96 7.68 -10.78
C PRO A 17 33.84 8.40 -12.14
N VAL A 18 33.85 7.60 -13.21
CA VAL A 18 33.63 8.03 -14.59
C VAL A 18 32.24 8.67 -14.73
N ALA A 19 32.20 9.92 -15.19
CA ALA A 19 30.99 10.66 -15.48
C ALA A 19 30.16 9.95 -16.55
N LYS A 20 28.89 9.69 -16.24
CA LYS A 20 27.91 9.10 -17.17
C LYS A 20 27.41 10.20 -18.12
N ALA A 21 27.60 10.00 -19.42
CA ALA A 21 27.15 10.93 -20.46
C ALA A 21 25.61 11.17 -20.40
N PRO A 22 25.13 12.38 -20.69
CA PRO A 22 23.70 12.69 -20.70
C PRO A 22 22.98 11.96 -21.84
N ALA A 23 21.77 11.48 -21.54
CA ALA A 23 20.89 10.81 -22.49
C ALA A 23 20.36 11.79 -23.56
N ALA A 24 20.31 11.33 -24.81
CA ALA A 24 19.81 12.08 -25.95
C ALA A 24 18.32 12.44 -25.80
N PRO A 25 17.87 13.60 -26.35
CA PRO A 25 16.48 14.03 -26.29
C PRO A 25 15.57 13.11 -27.12
N ALA A 26 14.34 12.88 -26.63
CA ALA A 26 13.30 12.13 -27.31
C ALA A 26 12.76 12.90 -28.54
N PRO A 27 12.31 12.21 -29.62
CA PRO A 27 11.84 12.86 -30.83
C PRO A 27 10.51 13.60 -30.63
N ASP A 28 10.39 14.76 -31.28
CA ASP A 28 9.24 15.65 -31.28
C ASP A 28 7.97 14.97 -31.80
N VAL A 29 6.87 15.12 -31.06
CA VAL A 29 5.52 14.75 -31.50
C VAL A 29 4.91 15.96 -32.20
N PRO A 30 4.44 15.86 -33.46
CA PRO A 30 3.93 17.01 -34.19
C PRO A 30 2.61 17.54 -33.57
N PRO A 31 2.36 18.86 -33.65
CA PRO A 31 1.17 19.46 -33.06
C PRO A 31 -0.10 19.06 -33.84
N VAL A 32 -1.13 18.68 -33.10
CA VAL A 32 -2.48 18.47 -33.63
C VAL A 32 -3.10 19.84 -33.94
N ILE A 33 -3.38 20.08 -35.21
CA ILE A 33 -4.09 21.27 -35.72
C ILE A 33 -5.54 21.21 -35.22
N ALA A 34 -5.95 22.21 -34.44
CA ALA A 34 -7.35 22.45 -34.12
C ALA A 34 -8.02 23.23 -35.28
N PRO A 35 -9.31 22.99 -35.59
CA PRO A 35 -9.99 23.69 -36.67
C PRO A 35 -10.24 25.16 -36.30
N ALA A 36 -10.09 26.04 -37.30
CA ALA A 36 -10.34 27.46 -37.19
C ALA A 36 -11.82 27.75 -36.90
N GLY A 37 -12.10 28.48 -35.82
CA GLY A 37 -13.38 29.10 -35.53
C GLY A 37 -13.30 30.61 -35.72
N GLU A 38 -14.27 31.16 -36.45
CA GLU A 38 -14.43 32.56 -36.84
C GLU A 38 -14.57 33.56 -35.65
N PRO A 39 -14.37 34.87 -35.88
CA PRO A 39 -14.02 35.84 -34.84
C PRO A 39 -15.20 36.39 -34.04
N ALA A 40 -14.85 36.89 -32.85
CA ALA A 40 -15.71 37.42 -31.82
C ALA A 40 -16.54 38.66 -32.21
N SER A 41 -17.76 38.71 -31.67
CA SER A 41 -18.56 39.93 -31.57
C SER A 41 -19.04 40.12 -30.13
N GLY A 42 -18.85 41.33 -29.58
CA GLY A 42 -19.68 41.85 -28.48
C GLY A 42 -19.01 41.89 -27.11
N GLY A 43 -18.56 43.08 -26.71
CA GLY A 43 -18.03 43.38 -25.38
C GLY A 43 -19.07 43.32 -24.27
N GLY A 44 -18.57 43.03 -23.07
CA GLY A 44 -19.30 43.09 -21.81
C GLY A 44 -18.40 42.58 -20.70
N THR A 45 -17.82 43.50 -19.93
CA THR A 45 -17.12 43.22 -18.67
C THR A 45 -18.11 42.63 -17.67
N ALA A 46 -18.30 41.31 -17.72
CA ALA A 46 -18.93 40.55 -16.67
C ALA A 46 -17.82 40.04 -15.74
N VAL A 47 -17.82 40.55 -14.50
CA VAL A 47 -17.09 39.93 -13.40
C VAL A 47 -17.64 38.50 -13.28
N ALA A 48 -16.88 37.54 -13.80
CA ALA A 48 -17.24 36.13 -13.73
C ALA A 48 -17.13 35.67 -12.28
N THR A 49 -18.27 35.70 -11.57
CA THR A 49 -18.43 35.01 -10.30
C THR A 49 -18.10 33.55 -10.54
N ALA A 50 -17.01 33.06 -9.93
CA ALA A 50 -16.59 31.68 -10.05
C ALA A 50 -17.79 30.75 -9.71
N PRO A 51 -18.12 29.76 -10.56
CA PRO A 51 -19.19 28.84 -10.24
C PRO A 51 -18.84 28.13 -8.92
N SER A 52 -19.73 28.29 -7.94
CA SER A 52 -19.70 27.54 -6.69
C SER A 52 -19.62 26.06 -7.03
N LEU A 53 -18.47 25.44 -6.74
CA LEU A 53 -18.29 24.00 -6.84
C LEU A 53 -19.25 23.39 -5.81
N ALA A 54 -20.41 22.91 -6.28
CA ALA A 54 -21.29 22.09 -5.46
C ALA A 54 -20.43 20.98 -4.81
N PRO A 55 -20.46 20.80 -3.48
CA PRO A 55 -19.58 19.88 -2.80
C PRO A 55 -19.82 18.49 -3.39
N ALA A 56 -18.78 17.91 -4.00
CA ALA A 56 -18.84 16.55 -4.50
C ALA A 56 -19.32 15.64 -3.35
N ARG A 57 -20.38 14.85 -3.61
CA ARG A 57 -20.96 13.91 -2.64
C ARG A 57 -19.84 13.16 -1.92
N ALA A 58 -19.94 13.05 -0.59
CA ALA A 58 -18.91 12.39 0.19
C ALA A 58 -18.66 10.96 -0.32
N PRO A 59 -17.40 10.58 -0.56
CA PRO A 59 -17.11 9.22 -0.95
C PRO A 59 -17.55 8.27 0.16
N PHE A 60 -18.15 7.13 -0.19
CA PHE A 60 -18.66 6.15 0.77
C PHE A 60 -17.63 5.73 1.84
N LEU A 61 -16.36 5.62 1.46
CA LEU A 61 -15.28 5.26 2.39
C LEU A 61 -14.83 6.42 3.30
N ALA A 62 -15.16 7.66 2.96
CA ALA A 62 -14.87 8.86 3.74
C ALA A 62 -16.17 9.61 4.03
N GLY A 63 -17.16 8.93 4.65
CA GLY A 63 -18.47 9.50 4.95
C GLY A 63 -18.41 10.77 5.81
N ASP A 64 -17.46 10.84 6.74
CA ASP A 64 -17.19 12.00 7.58
C ASP A 64 -16.17 12.94 6.90
N MET A 65 -16.52 13.54 5.76
CA MET A 65 -15.69 14.62 5.19
C MET A 65 -15.96 15.92 5.95
N PRO A 66 -14.98 16.50 6.65
CA PRO A 66 -15.18 17.77 7.35
C PRO A 66 -15.35 18.92 6.36
N ASP A 67 -16.20 19.90 6.66
CA ASP A 67 -16.33 21.12 5.85
C ASP A 67 -15.08 22.01 5.92
N ARG A 68 -14.26 21.83 6.96
CA ARG A 68 -13.02 22.59 7.16
C ARG A 68 -11.87 22.00 6.34
N PRO A 69 -10.98 22.86 5.80
CA PRO A 69 -9.85 22.43 4.98
C PRO A 69 -8.75 21.72 5.79
N THR A 70 -8.78 21.78 7.13
CA THR A 70 -7.75 21.19 8.00
C THR A 70 -8.39 20.41 9.14
N GLN A 71 -7.81 19.26 9.45
CA GLN A 71 -8.26 18.37 10.50
C GLN A 71 -7.04 17.79 11.23
N VAL A 72 -7.05 17.89 12.56
CA VAL A 72 -6.16 17.09 13.42
C VAL A 72 -6.87 15.77 13.69
N MET A 73 -6.17 14.66 13.46
CA MET A 73 -6.69 13.34 13.73
C MET A 73 -6.84 13.15 15.23
N SER A 74 -8.08 13.03 15.72
CA SER A 74 -8.34 12.67 17.10
C SER A 74 -8.24 11.16 17.28
N TRP A 75 -7.96 10.70 18.49
CA TRP A 75 -8.13 9.32 18.93
C TRP A 75 -8.54 9.35 20.39
N ASN A 76 -9.70 8.77 20.72
CA ASN A 76 -10.18 8.70 22.09
C ASN A 76 -10.26 7.23 22.50
N CYS A 77 -9.24 6.77 23.21
CA CYS A 77 -9.19 5.46 23.84
C CYS A 77 -8.42 5.63 25.14
N SER A 78 -9.13 5.60 26.27
CA SER A 78 -8.57 5.82 27.60
C SER A 78 -7.43 4.86 27.94
N GLN A 79 -7.45 3.64 27.37
CA GLN A 79 -6.40 2.63 27.56
C GLN A 79 -5.07 2.95 26.86
N LEU A 80 -5.09 3.82 25.84
CA LEU A 80 -3.91 4.21 25.06
C LEU A 80 -3.51 5.67 25.31
N GLU A 81 -4.23 6.35 26.22
CA GLU A 81 -3.96 7.72 26.62
C GLU A 81 -2.63 7.78 27.38
N GLY A 82 -1.78 8.76 27.06
CA GLY A 82 -0.46 8.90 27.68
C GLY A 82 0.61 7.89 27.26
N MET A 83 0.29 6.85 26.47
CA MET A 83 1.30 5.88 26.04
C MET A 83 2.31 6.50 25.07
N GLU A 84 3.60 6.26 25.32
CA GLU A 84 4.68 6.68 24.43
C GLU A 84 5.04 5.60 23.41
N PRO A 85 5.52 5.97 22.21
CA PRO A 85 5.74 7.34 21.75
C PRO A 85 4.46 8.03 21.25
N GLN A 86 4.38 9.35 21.39
CA GLN A 86 3.27 10.19 20.93
C GLN A 86 3.53 10.80 19.53
N GLY A 87 2.44 11.13 18.83
CA GLY A 87 2.46 11.72 17.49
C GLY A 87 1.19 12.49 17.16
N LEU A 88 1.23 13.25 16.06
CA LEU A 88 0.08 13.93 15.48
C LEU A 88 -0.14 13.49 14.04
N GLY A 89 -1.39 13.16 13.70
CA GLY A 89 -1.84 12.98 12.33
C GLY A 89 -2.56 14.24 11.88
N LEU A 90 -2.10 14.86 10.79
CA LEU A 90 -2.65 16.12 10.29
C LEU A 90 -3.14 15.88 8.87
N THR A 91 -4.38 16.25 8.57
CA THR A 91 -4.95 16.11 7.23
C THR A 91 -5.40 17.47 6.70
N TYR A 92 -4.99 17.78 5.48
CA TYR A 92 -5.51 18.91 4.70
C TYR A 92 -6.40 18.38 3.58
N TRP A 93 -7.60 18.96 3.46
CA TRP A 93 -8.61 18.60 2.48
C TRP A 93 -8.75 19.70 1.43
N PHE A 94 -8.79 19.30 0.17
CA PHE A 94 -9.02 20.22 -0.96
C PHE A 94 -9.64 19.45 -2.13
N ASP A 95 -10.29 20.18 -3.04
CA ASP A 95 -10.80 19.62 -4.29
C ASP A 95 -9.77 19.76 -5.41
N ALA A 96 -9.68 18.77 -6.30
CA ALA A 96 -8.89 18.92 -7.52
C ALA A 96 -9.57 19.89 -8.49
N ALA A 97 -8.78 20.62 -9.26
CA ALA A 97 -9.28 21.53 -10.28
C ALA A 97 -10.20 20.82 -11.29
N PRO A 98 -11.26 21.48 -11.79
CA PRO A 98 -12.20 20.85 -12.72
C PRO A 98 -11.60 20.62 -14.13
N THR A 99 -10.55 21.36 -14.49
CA THR A 99 -9.87 21.30 -15.79
C THR A 99 -8.38 21.64 -15.64
N GLY A 100 -7.61 21.47 -16.71
CA GLY A 100 -6.19 21.82 -16.79
C GLY A 100 -5.26 20.60 -16.81
N ASP A 101 -3.97 20.86 -16.64
CA ASP A 101 -2.92 19.85 -16.58
C ASP A 101 -2.63 19.40 -15.15
N PRO A 102 -2.00 18.22 -14.95
CA PRO A 102 -1.54 17.80 -13.64
C PRO A 102 -0.60 18.82 -12.99
N TYR A 103 -0.83 19.10 -11.70
CA TYR A 103 -0.11 20.13 -10.96
C TYR A 103 0.33 19.65 -9.57
N PRO A 104 1.43 20.18 -9.01
CA PRO A 104 1.83 19.89 -7.63
C PRO A 104 1.03 20.73 -6.63
N VAL A 105 0.88 20.21 -5.41
CA VAL A 105 0.30 20.93 -4.26
C VAL A 105 1.22 20.78 -3.05
N SER A 106 1.62 21.88 -2.43
CA SER A 106 2.43 21.89 -1.21
C SER A 106 1.69 22.60 -0.08
N ILE A 107 1.60 21.92 1.07
CA ILE A 107 0.95 22.44 2.27
C ILE A 107 1.98 22.49 3.40
N ARG A 108 2.18 23.68 3.97
CA ARG A 108 2.94 23.88 5.20
C ARG A 108 2.02 23.71 6.39
N PHE A 109 2.37 22.78 7.28
CA PHE A 109 1.73 22.59 8.57
C PHE A 109 2.61 23.19 9.66
N THR A 110 2.05 24.10 10.45
CA THR A 110 2.68 24.67 11.64
C THR A 110 1.83 24.33 12.84
N GLY A 111 2.42 23.81 13.90
CA GLY A 111 1.70 23.52 15.13
C GLY A 111 2.36 24.14 16.35
N ARG A 112 1.53 24.51 17.32
CA ARG A 112 1.93 24.97 18.64
C ARG A 112 1.14 24.20 19.70
N ARG A 113 1.83 23.65 20.70
CA ARG A 113 1.19 23.01 21.84
C ARG A 113 0.54 24.08 22.70
N VAL A 114 -0.66 23.80 23.19
CA VAL A 114 -1.33 24.64 24.17
C VAL A 114 -0.72 24.29 25.53
N THR A 115 0.34 25.02 25.90
CA THR A 115 0.83 25.10 27.28
C THR A 115 0.08 26.22 27.98
N GLY A 116 -0.16 26.11 29.29
CA GLY A 116 -0.74 27.19 30.09
C GLY A 116 0.25 28.35 30.22
N ASP A 117 0.57 28.75 31.45
CA ASP A 117 1.57 29.81 31.71
C ASP A 117 3.03 29.33 31.59
N GLU A 118 3.26 28.06 31.24
CA GLU A 118 4.61 27.52 31.05
C GLU A 118 5.24 28.00 29.72
N PRO A 119 6.52 28.45 29.75
CA PRO A 119 7.25 28.83 28.55
C PRO A 119 7.29 27.67 27.54
N ALA A 120 6.91 27.94 26.29
CA ALA A 120 6.93 26.94 25.23
C ALA A 120 8.35 26.42 25.01
N GLY A 121 8.54 25.11 25.19
CA GLY A 121 9.81 24.45 24.92
C GLY A 121 10.06 24.28 23.41
N PRO A 122 11.30 23.94 23.00
CA PRO A 122 11.66 23.73 21.60
C PRO A 122 10.91 22.57 20.93
N ARG A 123 10.29 21.66 21.71
CA ARG A 123 9.45 20.56 21.22
C ARG A 123 7.96 20.87 21.22
N ASP A 124 7.54 22.05 21.68
CA ASP A 124 6.14 22.52 21.70
C ASP A 124 5.73 23.24 20.43
N THR A 125 6.63 23.30 19.43
CA THR A 125 6.32 23.79 18.10
C THR A 125 6.84 22.83 17.03
N PHE A 126 6.22 22.83 15.87
CA PHE A 126 6.76 22.16 14.70
C PHE A 126 6.39 22.91 13.41
N GLU A 127 7.23 22.75 12.40
CA GLU A 127 6.92 23.11 11.02
C GLU A 127 7.27 21.94 10.11
N THR A 128 6.36 21.59 9.21
CA THR A 128 6.61 20.59 8.18
C THR A 128 5.87 20.93 6.89
N VAL A 129 6.50 20.66 5.75
CA VAL A 129 5.88 20.85 4.44
C VAL A 129 5.63 19.48 3.82
N ARG A 130 4.40 19.26 3.35
CA ARG A 130 4.04 18.07 2.60
C ARG A 130 3.69 18.47 1.17
N THR A 131 4.39 17.86 0.21
CA THR A 131 4.14 18.05 -1.22
C THR A 131 3.49 16.80 -1.82
N LEU A 132 2.44 17.02 -2.59
CA LEU A 132 1.87 16.07 -3.53
C LEU A 132 2.29 16.48 -4.94
N GLU A 133 3.24 15.75 -5.52
CA GLU A 133 3.91 16.12 -6.78
C GLU A 133 2.97 16.18 -7.99
N ARG A 134 1.88 15.40 -7.96
CA ARG A 134 0.99 15.25 -9.10
C ARG A 134 -0.46 15.05 -8.66
N VAL A 135 -1.21 16.14 -8.65
CA VAL A 135 -2.68 16.14 -8.57
C VAL A 135 -3.24 16.02 -9.97
N LEU A 136 -4.19 15.10 -10.16
CA LEU A 136 -4.93 14.99 -11.42
C LEU A 136 -6.17 15.88 -11.35
N PRO A 137 -6.38 16.83 -12.28
CA PRO A 137 -7.64 17.55 -12.40
C PRO A 137 -8.81 16.57 -12.51
N ARG A 138 -9.99 16.92 -12.00
CA ARG A 138 -11.21 16.08 -11.97
C ARG A 138 -11.09 14.81 -11.11
N SER A 139 -10.04 14.62 -10.32
CA SER A 139 -9.97 13.50 -9.38
C SER A 139 -10.91 13.65 -8.17
N GLY A 140 -11.61 14.79 -8.07
CA GLY A 140 -12.50 15.12 -6.97
C GLY A 140 -11.74 15.50 -5.70
N ARG A 141 -12.35 15.22 -4.55
CA ARG A 141 -11.83 15.60 -3.24
C ARG A 141 -10.63 14.77 -2.81
N ILE A 142 -9.59 15.45 -2.33
CA ILE A 142 -8.30 14.89 -1.93
C ILE A 142 -8.06 15.15 -0.44
N ALA A 143 -7.57 14.13 0.26
CA ALA A 143 -7.01 14.23 1.61
C ALA A 143 -5.49 14.09 1.53
N LEU A 144 -4.75 15.08 2.03
CA LEU A 144 -3.30 15.02 2.19
C LEU A 144 -2.97 14.90 3.68
N THR A 145 -2.51 13.72 4.10
CA THR A 145 -2.20 13.40 5.48
C THR A 145 -0.69 13.39 5.73
N THR A 146 -0.23 14.17 6.72
CA THR A 146 1.14 14.16 7.23
C THR A 146 1.18 13.71 8.69
N ARG A 147 2.35 13.29 9.18
CA ARG A 147 2.55 12.76 10.53
C ARG A 147 3.75 13.41 11.19
N VAL A 148 3.51 14.03 12.33
CA VAL A 148 4.57 14.59 13.17
C VAL A 148 4.85 13.60 14.29
N ARG A 149 6.10 13.12 14.38
CA ARG A 149 6.51 12.07 15.33
C ARG A 149 7.24 12.69 16.50
N GLY A 150 7.11 12.10 17.68
CA GLY A 150 7.89 12.50 18.86
C GLY A 150 7.50 13.87 19.39
N VAL A 151 6.24 14.25 19.30
CA VAL A 151 5.73 15.45 19.96
C VAL A 151 5.35 15.14 21.41
N PRO A 152 5.49 16.11 22.34
CA PRO A 152 4.98 15.97 23.70
C PRO A 152 3.46 15.69 23.73
N PRO A 153 2.98 14.94 24.75
CA PRO A 153 1.56 14.72 24.95
C PRO A 153 0.82 16.04 25.21
N GLY A 154 -0.36 16.22 24.61
CA GLY A 154 -1.24 17.34 24.93
C GLY A 154 -2.09 17.83 23.76
N THR A 155 -2.67 19.01 23.93
CA THR A 155 -3.49 19.69 22.92
C THR A 155 -2.61 20.56 22.04
N TRP A 156 -2.88 20.53 20.73
CA TRP A 156 -2.12 21.22 19.70
C TRP A 156 -3.04 22.06 18.83
N GLU A 157 -2.68 23.32 18.65
CA GLU A 157 -3.24 24.20 17.63
C GLU A 157 -2.40 24.05 16.37
N VAL A 158 -3.04 23.68 15.28
CA VAL A 158 -2.38 23.43 14.00
C VAL A 158 -2.98 24.33 12.94
N THR A 159 -2.10 24.96 12.17
CA THR A 159 -2.45 25.68 10.96
C THR A 159 -1.88 24.94 9.75
N ALA A 160 -2.69 24.79 8.70
CA ALA A 160 -2.23 24.37 7.39
C ALA A 160 -2.36 25.54 6.39
N THR A 161 -1.25 25.89 5.75
CA THR A 161 -1.17 26.99 4.80
C THR A 161 -0.64 26.46 3.46
N PRO A 162 -1.38 26.65 2.37
CA PRO A 162 -0.88 26.46 1.01
C PRO A 162 0.39 27.27 0.74
N VAL A 163 1.40 26.63 0.17
CA VAL A 163 2.68 27.28 -0.17
C VAL A 163 3.07 26.95 -1.60
N LEU A 164 3.95 27.76 -2.18
CA LEU A 164 4.52 27.44 -3.48
C LEU A 164 5.32 26.14 -3.39
N PRO A 165 5.13 25.20 -4.34
CA PRO A 165 5.93 24.00 -4.38
C PRO A 165 7.41 24.36 -4.56
N MET A 166 8.30 23.72 -3.80
CA MET A 166 9.74 23.89 -3.99
C MET A 166 10.26 22.78 -4.91
N ALA A 167 11.14 23.13 -5.82
CA ALA A 167 11.90 22.19 -6.62
C ALA A 167 12.98 21.51 -5.76
N PRO A 168 13.55 20.37 -6.22
CA PRO A 168 14.55 19.63 -5.46
C PRO A 168 15.82 20.43 -5.12
N ASP A 169 16.09 21.50 -5.87
CA ASP A 169 17.20 22.45 -5.67
C ASP A 169 16.86 23.61 -4.70
N GLY A 170 15.65 23.63 -4.14
CA GLY A 170 15.20 24.69 -3.23
C GLY A 170 14.68 25.94 -3.94
N SER A 171 14.53 25.95 -5.27
CA SER A 171 13.87 27.04 -5.98
C SER A 171 12.33 26.88 -5.95
N PRO A 172 11.53 27.96 -5.84
CA PRO A 172 10.09 27.84 -5.94
C PRO A 172 9.68 27.47 -7.37
N ARG A 173 8.95 26.36 -7.54
CA ARG A 173 8.30 26.02 -8.81
C ARG A 173 7.25 27.07 -9.14
N GLN A 174 7.27 27.54 -10.38
CA GLN A 174 6.35 28.56 -10.87
C GLN A 174 4.90 28.05 -11.00
N GLN A 175 4.70 26.74 -11.11
CA GLN A 175 3.38 26.15 -11.30
C GLN A 175 2.56 26.22 -10.00
N ARG A 176 1.58 27.13 -9.98
CA ARG A 176 0.60 27.26 -8.90
C ARG A 176 -0.59 26.34 -9.14
N PRO A 177 -1.25 25.84 -8.07
CA PRO A 177 -2.56 25.23 -8.20
C PRO A 177 -3.52 26.20 -8.90
N PRO A 178 -4.29 25.75 -9.90
CA PRO A 178 -5.19 26.61 -10.68
C PRO A 178 -6.49 26.94 -9.95
N ILE A 179 -6.56 26.67 -8.64
CA ILE A 179 -7.72 26.87 -7.78
C ILE A 179 -7.30 27.55 -6.47
N PRO A 180 -8.14 28.42 -5.89
CA PRO A 180 -7.90 28.97 -4.56
C PRO A 180 -7.82 27.84 -3.52
N MET A 181 -6.79 27.88 -2.68
CA MET A 181 -6.64 26.95 -1.56
C MET A 181 -6.68 27.76 -0.25
N PRO A 182 -7.71 27.59 0.60
CA PRO A 182 -7.83 28.38 1.83
C PRO A 182 -6.84 27.89 2.89
N ARG A 183 -6.34 28.83 3.70
CA ARG A 183 -5.66 28.50 4.96
C ARG A 183 -6.68 27.89 5.92
N GLY A 184 -6.26 26.87 6.67
CA GLY A 184 -7.09 26.24 7.69
C GLY A 184 -6.39 26.18 9.04
N SER A 185 -7.19 26.19 10.11
CA SER A 185 -6.73 25.91 11.46
C SER A 185 -7.61 24.83 12.10
N ALA A 186 -7.00 24.00 12.92
CA ALA A 186 -7.67 22.96 13.69
C ALA A 186 -6.92 22.71 14.99
N THR A 187 -7.67 22.38 16.04
CA THR A 187 -7.12 21.97 17.34
C THR A 187 -7.36 20.48 17.53
N GLY A 188 -6.41 19.76 18.11
CA GLY A 188 -6.57 18.36 18.45
C GLY A 188 -5.48 17.85 19.39
N THR A 189 -5.64 16.63 19.86
CA THR A 189 -4.73 16.01 20.82
C THR A 189 -3.71 15.11 20.14
N SER A 190 -2.50 15.05 20.69
CA SER A 190 -1.55 14.01 20.32
C SER A 190 -2.09 12.63 20.72
N ALA A 191 -1.67 11.59 20.00
CA ALA A 191 -2.05 10.22 20.31
C ALA A 191 -0.89 9.25 20.14
N PHE A 192 -1.07 8.03 20.66
CA PHE A 192 -0.11 6.94 20.53
C PHE A 192 0.32 6.73 19.07
N LEU A 193 1.62 6.86 18.81
CA LEU A 193 2.18 7.00 17.47
C LEU A 193 1.88 5.79 16.55
N PRO A 194 1.87 4.53 17.01
CA PRO A 194 1.45 3.40 16.17
C PRO A 194 0.01 3.54 15.64
N VAL A 195 -0.91 4.11 16.42
CA VAL A 195 -2.28 4.41 15.97
C VAL A 195 -2.25 5.53 14.93
N VAL A 196 -1.52 6.61 15.20
CA VAL A 196 -1.35 7.76 14.28
C VAL A 196 -0.74 7.33 12.93
N ASN A 197 0.17 6.36 12.94
CA ASN A 197 0.80 5.82 11.72
C ASN A 197 -0.19 5.08 10.81
N VAL A 198 -1.25 4.49 11.36
CA VAL A 198 -2.22 3.69 10.61
C VAL A 198 -3.49 4.47 10.29
N ARG A 199 -3.95 5.31 11.21
CA ARG A 199 -5.18 6.08 11.03
C ARG A 199 -4.98 7.08 9.89
N ALA A 200 -5.98 7.14 9.00
CA ALA A 200 -6.13 8.16 7.97
C ALA A 200 -7.59 8.17 7.50
N PRO A 201 -8.06 9.22 6.79
CA PRO A 201 -9.40 9.22 6.22
C PRO A 201 -9.64 7.99 5.32
N GLY A 202 -10.78 7.33 5.51
CA GLY A 202 -11.18 6.09 4.85
C GLY A 202 -10.32 4.85 5.12
N VAL A 203 -9.46 4.89 6.14
CA VAL A 203 -8.75 3.70 6.65
C VAL A 203 -9.39 3.22 7.94
N ARG A 204 -9.69 1.92 8.00
CA ARG A 204 -10.29 1.25 9.16
C ARG A 204 -9.18 0.53 9.95
N ILE A 205 -8.94 0.97 11.17
CA ILE A 205 -7.94 0.33 12.05
C ILE A 205 -8.39 -1.11 12.33
N GLY A 206 -7.45 -2.06 12.29
CA GLY A 206 -7.72 -3.47 12.56
C GLY A 206 -8.41 -4.24 11.43
N ALA A 207 -8.88 -3.58 10.36
CA ALA A 207 -9.57 -4.26 9.26
C ALA A 207 -8.69 -5.28 8.53
N TRP A 208 -7.40 -4.97 8.33
CA TRP A 208 -6.44 -5.89 7.71
C TRP A 208 -6.24 -7.18 8.54
N PRO A 209 -5.81 -7.12 9.83
CA PRO A 209 -5.63 -8.35 10.60
C PRO A 209 -6.94 -9.11 10.82
N ALA A 210 -8.07 -8.42 11.00
CA ALA A 210 -9.37 -9.07 11.17
C ALA A 210 -9.79 -9.88 9.93
N LEU A 211 -9.69 -9.30 8.73
CA LEU A 211 -10.08 -9.99 7.49
C LEU A 211 -9.07 -11.06 7.08
N VAL A 212 -7.77 -10.87 7.35
CA VAL A 212 -6.78 -11.93 7.16
C VAL A 212 -7.04 -13.10 8.13
N GLY A 213 -7.34 -12.82 9.40
CA GLY A 213 -7.72 -13.84 10.38
C GLY A 213 -8.97 -14.60 9.98
N LEU A 214 -10.02 -13.88 9.54
CA LEU A 214 -11.23 -14.50 9.01
C LEU A 214 -10.95 -15.37 7.78
N GLY A 215 -10.11 -14.89 6.86
CA GLY A 215 -9.70 -15.66 5.69
C GLY A 215 -8.92 -16.92 6.05
N PHE A 216 -8.08 -16.87 7.08
CA PHE A 216 -7.37 -18.04 7.60
C PHE A 216 -8.33 -19.07 8.21
N LEU A 217 -9.31 -18.64 9.01
CA LEU A 217 -10.33 -19.53 9.55
C LEU A 217 -11.20 -20.16 8.45
N ALA A 218 -11.60 -19.38 7.45
CA ALA A 218 -12.32 -19.88 6.28
C ALA A 218 -11.49 -20.90 5.49
N ALA A 219 -10.18 -20.67 5.36
CA ALA A 219 -9.26 -21.60 4.71
C ALA A 219 -9.18 -22.95 5.45
N LEU A 220 -9.02 -22.92 6.78
CA LEU A 220 -9.00 -24.12 7.61
C LEU A 220 -10.32 -24.87 7.57
N PHE A 221 -11.46 -24.15 7.61
CA PHE A 221 -12.78 -24.75 7.49
C PHE A 221 -12.97 -25.46 6.15
N LEU A 222 -12.60 -24.80 5.05
CA LEU A 222 -12.71 -25.41 3.72
C LEU A 222 -11.76 -26.62 3.56
N GLN A 223 -10.55 -26.51 4.09
CA GLN A 223 -9.59 -27.62 4.12
C GLN A 223 -10.11 -28.79 4.96
N TRP A 224 -10.82 -28.53 6.06
CA TRP A 224 -11.49 -29.55 6.86
C TRP A 224 -12.56 -30.29 6.05
N VAL A 225 -13.49 -29.55 5.42
CA VAL A 225 -14.56 -30.14 4.59
C VAL A 225 -13.97 -31.01 3.48
N LEU A 226 -13.02 -30.49 2.71
CA LEU A 226 -12.40 -31.20 1.60
C LEU A 226 -11.52 -32.36 2.07
N GLY A 227 -10.85 -32.21 3.21
CA GLY A 227 -10.07 -33.28 3.82
C GLY A 227 -10.93 -34.47 4.23
N VAL A 228 -12.12 -34.23 4.82
CA VAL A 228 -13.07 -35.29 5.18
C VAL A 228 -13.59 -35.98 3.93
N GLN A 229 -13.96 -35.22 2.89
CA GLN A 229 -14.45 -35.78 1.63
C GLN A 229 -13.42 -36.64 0.89
N ARG A 230 -12.12 -36.42 1.13
CA ARG A 230 -11.02 -37.13 0.49
C ARG A 230 -10.36 -38.18 1.39
N ASP A 231 -11.02 -38.52 2.50
CA ASP A 231 -10.55 -39.51 3.50
C ASP A 231 -9.10 -39.24 3.98
N LEU A 232 -8.75 -37.97 4.13
CA LEU A 232 -7.44 -37.55 4.60
C LEU A 232 -7.39 -37.45 6.13
N PRO A 233 -6.20 -37.55 6.77
CA PRO A 233 -6.06 -37.42 8.22
C PRO A 233 -6.25 -35.95 8.67
N VAL A 234 -7.49 -35.47 8.66
CA VAL A 234 -7.83 -34.04 8.78
C VAL A 234 -7.29 -33.41 10.06
N GLY A 235 -7.33 -34.13 11.19
CA GLY A 235 -6.78 -33.63 12.45
C GLY A 235 -5.29 -33.26 12.35
N ARG A 236 -4.49 -34.12 11.71
CA ARG A 236 -3.06 -33.86 11.50
C ARG A 236 -2.85 -32.73 10.49
N ILE A 237 -3.65 -32.70 9.42
CA ILE A 237 -3.58 -31.66 8.38
C ILE A 237 -3.85 -30.27 8.96
N LEU A 238 -4.90 -30.13 9.77
CA LEU A 238 -5.26 -28.85 10.40
C LEU A 238 -4.20 -28.41 11.40
N LEU A 239 -3.65 -29.35 12.18
CA LEU A 239 -2.55 -29.06 13.11
C LEU A 239 -1.31 -28.56 12.36
N VAL A 240 -0.89 -29.25 11.30
CA VAL A 240 0.23 -28.84 10.45
C VAL A 240 -0.02 -27.48 9.80
N SER A 241 -1.24 -27.21 9.33
CA SER A 241 -1.62 -25.93 8.71
C SER A 241 -1.64 -24.78 9.72
N LEU A 242 -2.09 -25.03 10.95
CA LEU A 242 -2.03 -24.06 12.05
C LEU A 242 -0.59 -23.75 12.43
N LEU A 243 0.25 -24.77 12.61
CA LEU A 243 1.68 -24.62 12.89
C LEU A 243 2.38 -23.85 11.78
N ALA A 244 2.08 -24.15 10.51
CA ALA A 244 2.61 -23.43 9.37
C ALA A 244 2.21 -21.95 9.38
N GLY A 245 0.98 -21.61 9.74
CA GLY A 245 0.54 -20.23 9.92
C GLY A 245 1.30 -19.49 11.02
N LEU A 246 1.45 -20.12 12.19
CA LEU A 246 2.18 -19.54 13.34
C LEU A 246 3.67 -19.34 13.04
N VAL A 247 4.34 -20.37 12.54
CA VAL A 247 5.75 -20.29 12.13
C VAL A 247 5.93 -19.34 10.96
N GLY A 248 4.96 -19.26 10.06
CA GLY A 248 4.88 -18.25 9.01
C GLY A 248 4.92 -16.83 9.57
N LEU A 249 4.13 -16.50 10.59
CA LEU A 249 4.15 -15.18 11.23
C LEU A 249 5.53 -14.85 11.82
N VAL A 250 6.17 -15.83 12.46
CA VAL A 250 7.54 -15.68 12.97
C VAL A 250 8.52 -15.45 11.81
N GLY A 251 8.45 -16.25 10.75
CA GLY A 251 9.28 -16.12 9.54
C GLY A 251 9.09 -14.77 8.86
N ALA A 252 7.86 -14.25 8.80
CA ALA A 252 7.56 -12.93 8.25
C ALA A 252 8.31 -11.82 8.99
N LYS A 253 8.38 -11.94 10.32
CA LYS A 253 9.04 -11.00 11.20
C LYS A 253 10.56 -11.09 11.09
N VAL A 254 11.11 -12.31 11.20
CA VAL A 254 12.55 -12.56 11.11
C VAL A 254 13.08 -12.06 9.76
N TYR A 255 12.41 -12.39 8.66
CA TYR A 255 12.82 -11.94 7.33
C TYR A 255 12.79 -10.42 7.20
N TYR A 256 11.77 -9.74 7.75
CA TYR A 256 11.71 -8.28 7.75
C TYR A 256 12.90 -7.67 8.48
N LEU A 257 13.19 -8.14 9.71
CA LEU A 257 14.29 -7.64 10.54
C LEU A 257 15.66 -7.88 9.87
N LEU A 258 15.84 -9.01 9.19
CA LEU A 258 17.07 -9.33 8.47
C LEU A 258 17.28 -8.42 7.24
N THR A 259 16.21 -8.05 6.55
CA THR A 259 16.27 -7.24 5.33
C THR A 259 16.25 -5.73 5.57
N HIS A 260 15.78 -5.29 6.75
CA HIS A 260 15.64 -3.87 7.12
C HIS A 260 16.48 -3.51 8.35
N ARG A 261 17.69 -4.07 8.48
CA ARG A 261 18.60 -3.85 9.63
C ARG A 261 18.96 -2.38 9.90
N GLY A 262 18.85 -1.52 8.90
CA GLY A 262 19.08 -0.08 9.03
C GLY A 262 17.94 0.70 9.69
N GLU A 263 16.75 0.11 9.84
CA GLU A 263 15.61 0.75 10.49
C GLU A 263 15.72 0.58 12.02
N LYS A 264 15.90 1.70 12.74
CA LYS A 264 15.91 1.73 14.22
C LYS A 264 14.48 1.60 14.78
N THR A 265 13.77 0.54 14.42
CA THR A 265 12.44 0.22 14.95
C THR A 265 12.52 -0.96 15.91
N SER A 266 11.80 -0.88 17.04
CA SER A 266 11.68 -2.01 17.97
C SER A 266 11.16 -3.24 17.23
N ALA A 267 11.68 -4.42 17.59
CA ALA A 267 11.24 -5.69 17.01
C ALA A 267 9.72 -5.85 17.09
N LEU A 268 9.04 -5.36 18.13
CA LEU A 268 7.58 -5.48 18.25
C LEU A 268 6.83 -4.59 17.24
N THR A 269 7.35 -3.40 16.93
CA THR A 269 6.70 -2.41 16.04
C THR A 269 7.18 -2.47 14.59
N ALA A 270 8.25 -3.22 14.31
CA ALA A 270 8.77 -3.45 12.97
C ALA A 270 7.71 -4.08 12.05
N GLY A 271 7.85 -3.85 10.75
CA GLY A 271 6.98 -4.44 9.73
C GLY A 271 7.05 -5.97 9.68
N MET A 272 6.29 -6.54 8.74
CA MET A 272 6.30 -7.97 8.42
C MET A 272 6.53 -8.15 6.92
N SER A 273 7.23 -9.21 6.54
CA SER A 273 7.50 -9.56 5.15
C SER A 273 6.69 -10.77 4.71
N VAL A 274 5.91 -10.62 3.64
CA VAL A 274 5.15 -11.74 3.05
C VAL A 274 6.08 -12.84 2.54
N GLN A 275 7.26 -12.49 2.04
CA GLN A 275 8.26 -13.47 1.58
C GLN A 275 8.71 -14.39 2.72
N GLY A 276 8.97 -13.81 3.89
CA GLY A 276 9.34 -14.58 5.08
C GLY A 276 8.21 -15.50 5.55
N PHE A 277 6.96 -15.03 5.49
CA PHE A 277 5.78 -15.85 5.79
C PHE A 277 5.70 -17.06 4.87
N VAL A 278 5.74 -16.83 3.55
CA VAL A 278 5.55 -17.87 2.54
C VAL A 278 6.65 -18.93 2.64
N ILE A 279 7.92 -18.52 2.78
CA ILE A 279 9.04 -19.46 2.91
C ILE A 279 8.84 -20.34 4.14
N ALA A 280 8.63 -19.73 5.32
CA ALA A 280 8.50 -20.48 6.57
C ALA A 280 7.25 -21.38 6.60
N ALA A 281 6.10 -20.88 6.13
CA ALA A 281 4.86 -21.64 6.11
C ALA A 281 4.94 -22.85 5.16
N ILE A 282 5.49 -22.68 3.95
CA ILE A 282 5.65 -23.79 2.99
C ILE A 282 6.64 -24.83 3.53
N SER A 283 7.76 -24.39 4.11
CA SER A 283 8.73 -25.32 4.73
C SER A 283 8.08 -26.17 5.82
N VAL A 284 7.22 -25.58 6.67
CA VAL A 284 6.50 -26.34 7.70
C VAL A 284 5.45 -27.26 7.11
N LEU A 285 4.64 -26.80 6.14
CA LEU A 285 3.64 -27.65 5.47
C LEU A 285 4.28 -28.91 4.88
N VAL A 286 5.42 -28.77 4.20
CA VAL A 286 6.11 -29.89 3.57
C VAL A 286 6.78 -30.78 4.63
N LEU A 287 7.59 -30.21 5.52
CA LEU A 287 8.38 -30.99 6.48
C LEU A 287 7.50 -31.65 7.54
N ALA A 288 6.64 -30.89 8.21
CA ALA A 288 5.78 -31.43 9.26
C ALA A 288 4.70 -32.35 8.68
N GLY A 289 4.21 -32.08 7.47
CA GLY A 289 3.31 -32.99 6.76
C GLY A 289 3.97 -34.33 6.46
N TRP A 290 5.22 -34.31 5.95
CA TRP A 290 5.99 -35.52 5.69
C TRP A 290 6.27 -36.31 6.97
N VAL A 291 6.74 -35.65 8.04
CA VAL A 291 6.99 -36.28 9.35
C VAL A 291 5.71 -36.88 9.97
N ALA A 292 4.56 -36.23 9.77
CA ALA A 292 3.27 -36.71 10.27
C ALA A 292 2.64 -37.83 9.42
N GLY A 293 3.34 -38.31 8.38
CA GLY A 293 2.87 -39.35 7.47
C GLY A 293 1.68 -38.91 6.61
N ILE A 294 1.52 -37.61 6.37
CA ILE A 294 0.44 -37.07 5.56
C ILE A 294 0.85 -37.14 4.07
N PRO A 295 -0.04 -37.54 3.15
CA PRO A 295 0.19 -37.36 1.72
C PRO A 295 0.23 -35.86 1.38
N VAL A 296 1.42 -35.25 1.47
CA VAL A 296 1.61 -33.78 1.39
C VAL A 296 1.01 -33.19 0.12
N ARG A 297 1.09 -33.90 -1.00
CA ARG A 297 0.57 -33.45 -2.29
C ARG A 297 -0.97 -33.35 -2.28
N ALA A 298 -1.65 -34.38 -1.79
CA ALA A 298 -3.10 -34.37 -1.60
C ALA A 298 -3.52 -33.31 -0.57
N MET A 299 -2.74 -33.15 0.51
CA MET A 299 -2.95 -32.09 1.50
C MET A 299 -2.89 -30.69 0.87
N LEU A 300 -1.93 -30.45 -0.02
CA LEU A 300 -1.79 -29.17 -0.73
C LEU A 300 -2.97 -28.91 -1.67
N ASP A 301 -3.48 -29.94 -2.37
CA ASP A 301 -4.65 -29.81 -3.24
C ASP A 301 -5.91 -29.41 -2.45
N VAL A 302 -6.18 -30.05 -1.31
CA VAL A 302 -7.33 -29.67 -0.45
C VAL A 302 -7.12 -28.33 0.27
N ALA A 303 -5.87 -27.91 0.49
CA ALA A 303 -5.55 -26.60 1.06
C ALA A 303 -5.67 -25.46 0.05
N ALA A 304 -5.44 -25.72 -1.24
CA ALA A 304 -5.36 -24.72 -2.30
C ALA A 304 -6.59 -23.78 -2.38
N PRO A 305 -7.85 -24.29 -2.47
CA PRO A 305 -9.01 -23.41 -2.56
C PRO A 305 -9.20 -22.59 -1.28
N GLY A 306 -8.91 -23.16 -0.11
CA GLY A 306 -8.94 -22.46 1.17
C GLY A 306 -7.92 -21.31 1.22
N LEU A 307 -6.69 -21.55 0.79
CA LEU A 307 -5.64 -20.53 0.74
C LEU A 307 -6.04 -19.37 -0.20
N LEU A 308 -6.55 -19.69 -1.39
CA LEU A 308 -7.00 -18.69 -2.37
C LEU A 308 -8.23 -17.90 -1.88
N LEU A 309 -9.14 -18.56 -1.15
CA LEU A 309 -10.26 -17.89 -0.46
C LEU A 309 -9.73 -16.94 0.63
N GLY A 310 -8.75 -17.37 1.40
CA GLY A 310 -8.05 -16.53 2.37
C GLY A 310 -7.43 -15.29 1.70
N MET A 311 -6.82 -15.44 0.52
CA MET A 311 -6.29 -14.31 -0.26
C MET A 311 -7.40 -13.38 -0.75
N THR A 312 -8.55 -13.93 -1.17
CA THR A 312 -9.73 -13.17 -1.59
C THR A 312 -10.21 -12.24 -0.48
N ILE A 313 -10.40 -12.77 0.72
CA ILE A 313 -10.85 -12.03 1.91
C ILE A 313 -9.77 -11.06 2.38
N GLY A 314 -8.50 -11.49 2.44
CA GLY A 314 -7.38 -10.66 2.87
C GLY A 314 -7.12 -9.43 1.97
N ARG A 315 -7.47 -9.49 0.68
CA ARG A 315 -7.40 -8.33 -0.22
C ARG A 315 -8.41 -7.24 0.12
N LEU A 316 -9.58 -7.61 0.63
CA LEU A 316 -10.54 -6.65 1.20
C LEU A 316 -9.96 -5.98 2.45
N GLY A 317 -9.19 -6.73 3.26
CA GLY A 317 -8.39 -6.18 4.35
C GLY A 317 -7.40 -5.12 3.89
N CYS A 318 -6.73 -5.32 2.75
CA CYS A 318 -5.85 -4.30 2.18
C CYS A 318 -6.60 -3.03 1.74
N PHE A 319 -7.80 -3.20 1.18
CA PHE A 319 -8.66 -2.12 0.72
C PHE A 319 -9.10 -1.21 1.89
N PHE A 320 -9.61 -1.78 2.98
CA PHE A 320 -9.99 -1.02 4.18
C PHE A 320 -8.80 -0.58 5.02
N GLY A 321 -7.69 -1.31 4.98
CA GLY A 321 -6.47 -0.99 5.71
C GLY A 321 -5.61 0.09 5.06
N GLY A 322 -5.95 0.53 3.85
CA GLY A 322 -5.24 1.57 3.11
C GLY A 322 -3.84 1.16 2.66
N CYS A 323 -3.65 -0.10 2.24
CA CYS A 323 -2.40 -0.58 1.68
C CYS A 323 -2.60 -1.20 0.29
N CYS A 324 -1.51 -1.35 -0.47
CA CYS A 324 -1.53 -1.89 -1.83
C CYS A 324 -2.49 -1.16 -2.79
N VAL A 325 -2.59 0.16 -2.67
CA VAL A 325 -3.54 0.97 -3.43
C VAL A 325 -3.22 1.05 -4.92
N GLY A 326 -4.25 1.32 -5.72
CA GLY A 326 -4.10 1.63 -7.14
C GLY A 326 -3.60 3.05 -7.40
N LEU A 327 -3.25 3.29 -8.66
CA LEU A 327 -2.91 4.61 -9.19
C LEU A 327 -4.11 5.58 -9.05
N PRO A 328 -3.85 6.88 -8.77
CA PRO A 328 -4.86 7.92 -8.89
C PRO A 328 -5.49 7.93 -10.29
N THR A 329 -6.80 8.18 -10.38
CA THR A 329 -7.52 8.15 -11.66
C THR A 329 -8.69 9.14 -11.68
N VAL A 330 -9.05 9.58 -12.89
CA VAL A 330 -10.24 10.38 -13.19
C VAL A 330 -11.38 9.54 -13.77
N SER A 331 -11.15 8.23 -13.97
CA SER A 331 -12.12 7.29 -14.54
C SER A 331 -13.39 7.20 -13.69
N ARG A 332 -14.55 7.03 -14.34
CA ARG A 332 -15.84 6.82 -13.65
C ARG A 332 -15.85 5.59 -12.73
N TRP A 333 -14.99 4.62 -13.00
CA TRP A 333 -14.81 3.40 -12.21
C TRP A 333 -13.87 3.57 -11.02
N GLY A 334 -13.25 4.74 -10.87
CA GLY A 334 -12.36 5.04 -9.76
C GLY A 334 -13.14 5.17 -8.45
N ILE A 335 -12.62 4.57 -7.38
CA ILE A 335 -13.17 4.64 -6.03
C ILE A 335 -12.22 5.45 -5.16
N TRP A 336 -12.77 6.29 -4.29
CA TRP A 336 -11.96 7.02 -3.33
C TRP A 336 -11.33 6.05 -2.33
N SER A 337 -10.01 6.07 -2.21
CA SER A 337 -9.26 5.22 -1.28
C SER A 337 -7.98 5.92 -0.83
N SER A 338 -7.54 5.59 0.38
CA SER A 338 -6.39 6.19 1.04
C SER A 338 -5.25 5.19 1.15
N ASP A 339 -4.02 5.65 0.88
CA ASP A 339 -2.78 4.91 1.20
C ASP A 339 -2.18 5.30 2.55
N ARG A 340 -3.01 5.89 3.42
CA ARG A 340 -2.67 6.54 4.68
C ARG A 340 -1.94 7.87 4.54
N GLY A 341 -1.36 8.20 3.38
CA GLY A 341 -0.75 9.51 3.12
C GLY A 341 -1.62 10.42 2.24
N VAL A 342 -2.28 9.83 1.24
CA VAL A 342 -3.10 10.53 0.25
C VAL A 342 -4.39 9.74 0.02
N GLY A 343 -5.51 10.34 0.38
CA GLY A 343 -6.85 9.89 0.03
C GLY A 343 -7.30 10.55 -1.26
N VAL A 344 -7.54 9.77 -2.32
CA VAL A 344 -7.97 10.29 -3.63
C VAL A 344 -8.73 9.22 -4.38
N ARG A 345 -9.42 9.59 -5.46
CA ARG A 345 -9.97 8.64 -6.41
C ARG A 345 -8.88 7.79 -7.07
N ARG A 346 -8.97 6.47 -6.92
CA ARG A 346 -7.97 5.50 -7.39
C ARG A 346 -8.63 4.37 -8.18
N ILE A 347 -7.85 3.73 -9.03
CA ILE A 347 -8.23 2.44 -9.62
C ILE A 347 -8.42 1.44 -8.47
N PRO A 348 -9.58 0.76 -8.35
CA PRO A 348 -9.87 -0.14 -7.23
C PRO A 348 -9.15 -1.49 -7.39
N VAL A 349 -7.83 -1.46 -7.55
CA VAL A 349 -7.00 -2.64 -7.83
C VAL A 349 -7.12 -3.70 -6.75
N GLN A 350 -7.32 -3.32 -5.48
CA GLN A 350 -7.52 -4.30 -4.41
C GLN A 350 -8.80 -5.12 -4.60
N LEU A 351 -9.86 -4.52 -5.14
CA LEU A 351 -11.10 -5.23 -5.46
C LEU A 351 -10.92 -6.13 -6.68
N PHE A 352 -10.20 -5.68 -7.71
CA PHE A 352 -9.85 -6.54 -8.85
C PHE A 352 -9.00 -7.73 -8.43
N GLU A 353 -8.04 -7.52 -7.54
CA GLU A 353 -7.21 -8.60 -6.99
C GLU A 353 -8.01 -9.56 -6.11
N SER A 354 -8.97 -9.05 -5.34
CA SER A 354 -9.90 -9.87 -4.56
C SER A 354 -10.79 -10.70 -5.48
N ALA A 355 -11.44 -10.09 -6.47
CA ALA A 355 -12.29 -10.78 -7.43
C ALA A 355 -11.53 -11.83 -8.26
N MET A 356 -10.31 -11.51 -8.70
CA MET A 356 -9.45 -12.46 -9.40
C MET A 356 -9.06 -13.63 -8.48
N ALA A 357 -8.64 -13.35 -7.24
CA ALA A 357 -8.33 -14.41 -6.28
C ALA A 357 -9.57 -15.29 -5.98
N GLY A 358 -10.75 -14.69 -5.88
CA GLY A 358 -12.01 -15.39 -5.63
C GLY A 358 -12.39 -16.27 -6.80
N THR A 359 -12.24 -15.77 -8.03
CA THR A 359 -12.47 -16.56 -9.25
C THR A 359 -11.54 -17.78 -9.28
N VAL A 360 -10.24 -17.57 -9.01
CA VAL A 360 -9.26 -18.68 -8.97
C VAL A 360 -9.58 -19.63 -7.81
N ALA A 361 -9.99 -19.14 -6.64
CA ALA A 361 -10.42 -19.96 -5.51
C ALA A 361 -11.62 -20.85 -5.87
N THR A 362 -12.64 -20.28 -6.52
CA THR A 362 -13.83 -21.01 -6.98
C THR A 362 -13.49 -22.04 -8.04
N LEU A 363 -12.67 -21.69 -9.03
CA LEU A 363 -12.25 -22.65 -10.06
C LEU A 363 -11.42 -23.79 -9.48
N THR A 364 -10.49 -23.50 -8.56
CA THR A 364 -9.74 -24.54 -7.86
C THR A 364 -10.64 -25.38 -6.97
N LEU A 365 -11.62 -24.79 -6.29
CA LEU A 365 -12.60 -25.53 -5.49
C LEU A 365 -13.43 -26.48 -6.37
N LEU A 366 -13.96 -25.99 -7.49
CA LEU A 366 -14.70 -26.82 -8.44
C LEU A 366 -13.81 -27.93 -9.00
N ALA A 367 -12.55 -27.65 -9.31
CA ALA A 367 -11.59 -28.68 -9.73
C ALA A 367 -11.37 -29.74 -8.64
N VAL A 368 -11.24 -29.33 -7.37
CA VAL A 368 -11.14 -30.29 -6.25
C VAL A 368 -12.46 -31.04 -6.03
N LEU A 369 -13.62 -30.49 -6.34
CA LEU A 369 -14.88 -31.21 -6.14
C LEU A 369 -15.22 -32.17 -7.29
N LEU A 370 -14.85 -31.80 -8.52
CA LEU A 370 -15.32 -32.46 -9.73
C LEU A 370 -14.25 -33.30 -10.43
N LEU A 371 -12.96 -33.07 -10.13
CA LEU A 371 -11.86 -33.75 -10.78
C LEU A 371 -11.09 -34.65 -9.81
N THR A 372 -10.73 -35.82 -10.30
CA THR A 372 -9.73 -36.71 -9.70
C THR A 372 -8.43 -36.55 -10.47
N PRO A 373 -7.47 -35.74 -9.97
CA PRO A 373 -6.22 -35.53 -10.69
C PRO A 373 -5.45 -36.86 -10.77
N ALA A 374 -4.87 -37.16 -11.94
CA ALA A 374 -3.99 -38.32 -12.12
C ALA A 374 -2.78 -38.29 -11.17
N VAL A 375 -2.38 -37.09 -10.76
CA VAL A 375 -1.26 -36.86 -9.86
C VAL A 375 -1.63 -35.79 -8.83
N ASP A 376 -1.52 -36.13 -7.56
CA ASP A 376 -1.73 -35.19 -6.46
C ASP A 376 -0.79 -33.96 -6.56
N GLY A 377 -1.27 -32.82 -6.08
CA GLY A 377 -0.55 -31.54 -6.05
C GLY A 377 -0.73 -30.69 -7.32
N LEU A 378 -1.32 -31.23 -8.38
CA LEU A 378 -1.53 -30.50 -9.62
C LEU A 378 -2.55 -29.38 -9.47
N LEU A 379 -3.60 -29.58 -8.67
CA LEU A 379 -4.64 -28.57 -8.44
C LEU A 379 -4.07 -27.38 -7.65
N PHE A 380 -3.21 -27.65 -6.66
CA PHE A 380 -2.46 -26.63 -5.95
C PHE A 380 -1.54 -25.85 -6.88
N LEU A 381 -0.74 -26.52 -7.71
CA LEU A 381 0.17 -25.88 -8.65
C LEU A 381 -0.59 -25.02 -9.66
N ALA A 382 -1.69 -25.53 -10.22
CA ALA A 382 -2.55 -24.78 -11.14
C ALA A 382 -3.14 -23.53 -10.46
N GLY A 383 -3.77 -23.69 -9.29
CA GLY A 383 -4.37 -22.57 -8.55
C GLY A 383 -3.36 -21.49 -8.16
N LEU A 384 -2.20 -21.89 -7.62
CA LEU A 384 -1.14 -20.95 -7.22
C LEU A 384 -0.53 -20.23 -8.43
N SER A 385 -0.35 -20.94 -9.55
CA SER A 385 0.21 -20.37 -10.78
C SER A 385 -0.78 -19.40 -11.44
N ALA A 386 -2.07 -19.76 -11.51
CA ALA A 386 -3.12 -18.89 -12.00
C ALA A 386 -3.23 -17.60 -11.18
N TYR A 387 -3.23 -17.72 -9.84
CA TYR A 387 -3.22 -16.56 -8.96
C TYR A 387 -1.97 -15.70 -9.18
N THR A 388 -0.78 -16.31 -9.25
CA THR A 388 0.48 -15.60 -9.46
C THR A 388 0.49 -14.86 -10.80
N LEU A 389 0.02 -15.49 -11.87
CA LEU A 389 -0.11 -14.87 -13.18
C LEU A 389 -1.07 -13.68 -13.15
N GLY A 390 -2.27 -13.86 -12.60
CA GLY A 390 -3.27 -12.78 -12.45
C GLY A 390 -2.73 -11.61 -11.62
N ARG A 391 -1.94 -11.89 -10.58
CA ARG A 391 -1.24 -10.88 -9.79
C ARG A 391 -0.26 -10.05 -10.62
N GLN A 392 0.50 -10.68 -11.52
CA GLN A 392 1.43 -9.96 -12.39
C GLN A 392 0.70 -9.15 -13.47
N VAL A 393 -0.46 -9.61 -13.95
CA VAL A 393 -1.31 -8.86 -14.88
C VAL A 393 -1.83 -7.58 -14.24
N LEU A 394 -2.31 -7.65 -13.00
CA LEU A 394 -2.86 -6.49 -12.26
C LEU A 394 -1.77 -5.56 -11.69
N PHE A 395 -0.53 -6.03 -11.53
CA PHE A 395 0.56 -5.28 -10.90
C PHE A 395 0.78 -3.85 -11.44
N PRO A 396 0.75 -3.57 -12.75
CA PRO A 396 0.96 -2.22 -13.29
C PRO A 396 -0.07 -1.19 -12.82
N LEU A 397 -1.24 -1.63 -12.35
CA LEU A 397 -2.27 -0.73 -11.83
C LEU A 397 -1.93 -0.21 -10.43
N ARG A 398 -0.89 -0.76 -9.79
CA ARG A 398 -0.38 -0.29 -8.50
C ARG A 398 0.58 0.87 -8.69
N GLY A 399 0.49 1.88 -7.82
CA GLY A 399 1.38 3.05 -7.83
C GLY A 399 2.79 2.80 -7.27
N ILE A 400 3.31 1.57 -7.34
CA ILE A 400 4.60 1.19 -6.73
C ILE A 400 5.65 1.08 -7.84
N PRO A 401 6.83 1.74 -7.69
CA PRO A 401 7.91 1.65 -8.67
C PRO A 401 8.43 0.21 -8.79
N ARG A 402 8.84 -0.16 -10.01
CA ARG A 402 9.44 -1.48 -10.27
C ARG A 402 10.82 -1.55 -9.61
N LYS A 403 11.05 -2.60 -8.82
CA LYS A 403 12.37 -2.86 -8.20
C LYS A 403 13.33 -3.60 -9.13
N THR A 404 12.81 -4.36 -10.10
CA THR A 404 13.62 -5.15 -11.03
C THR A 404 13.15 -4.92 -12.46
N ALA A 405 14.09 -4.92 -13.41
CA ALA A 405 13.78 -4.70 -14.84
C ALA A 405 12.93 -5.86 -15.42
N ASN A 406 13.37 -7.10 -15.19
CA ASN A 406 12.80 -8.28 -15.85
C ASN A 406 11.98 -9.20 -14.92
N GLY A 407 11.99 -8.97 -13.60
CA GLY A 407 11.42 -9.91 -12.64
C GLY A 407 9.94 -10.22 -12.87
N ARG A 408 9.14 -9.21 -13.23
CA ARG A 408 7.71 -9.40 -13.55
C ARG A 408 7.51 -10.31 -14.76
N VAL A 409 8.25 -10.09 -15.84
CA VAL A 409 8.13 -10.87 -17.08
C VAL A 409 8.52 -12.33 -16.81
N ILE A 410 9.63 -12.54 -16.10
CA ILE A 410 10.08 -13.88 -15.69
C ILE A 410 9.00 -14.58 -14.86
N THR A 411 8.43 -13.90 -13.85
CA THR A 411 7.35 -14.48 -13.04
C THR A 411 6.12 -14.80 -13.88
N MET A 412 5.73 -13.96 -14.85
CA MET A 412 4.62 -14.24 -15.76
C MET A 412 4.87 -15.46 -16.63
N VAL A 413 6.05 -15.57 -17.24
CA VAL A 413 6.41 -16.70 -18.11
C VAL A 413 6.44 -17.99 -17.30
N VAL A 414 7.14 -18.01 -16.15
CA VAL A 414 7.25 -19.20 -15.30
C VAL A 414 5.87 -19.63 -14.79
N SER A 415 5.07 -18.71 -14.24
CA SER A 415 3.72 -19.06 -13.77
C SER A 415 2.78 -19.48 -14.91
N GLY A 416 2.90 -18.90 -16.10
CA GLY A 416 2.16 -19.33 -17.28
C GLY A 416 2.52 -20.75 -17.72
N LEU A 417 3.81 -21.08 -17.80
CA LEU A 417 4.28 -22.41 -18.17
C LEU A 417 3.85 -23.47 -17.14
N VAL A 418 3.99 -23.18 -15.84
CA VAL A 418 3.54 -24.10 -14.78
C VAL A 418 2.02 -24.28 -14.82
N LEU A 419 1.25 -23.22 -15.09
CA LEU A 419 -0.20 -23.33 -15.22
C LEU A 419 -0.58 -24.23 -16.39
N VAL A 420 0.02 -24.03 -17.57
CA VAL A 420 -0.24 -24.85 -18.75
C VAL A 420 0.15 -26.31 -18.49
N ALA A 421 1.34 -26.55 -17.93
CA ALA A 421 1.79 -27.90 -17.59
C ALA A 421 0.84 -28.60 -16.61
N SER A 422 0.36 -27.91 -15.57
CA SER A 422 -0.56 -28.49 -14.58
C SER A 422 -1.95 -28.81 -15.13
N VAL A 423 -2.40 -28.10 -16.16
CA VAL A 423 -3.71 -28.34 -16.82
C VAL A 423 -3.60 -29.39 -17.92
N VAL A 424 -2.48 -29.43 -18.64
CA VAL A 424 -2.28 -30.34 -19.78
C VAL A 424 -1.78 -31.71 -19.34
N ALA A 425 -0.98 -31.81 -18.28
CA ALA A 425 -0.45 -33.09 -17.82
C ALA A 425 -1.53 -34.16 -17.55
N PRO A 426 -2.70 -33.84 -16.96
CA PRO A 426 -3.81 -34.79 -16.82
C PRO A 426 -4.53 -35.16 -18.12
N LEU A 427 -4.35 -34.41 -19.21
CA LEU A 427 -5.03 -34.66 -20.49
C LEU A 427 -4.22 -35.57 -21.43
N ILE A 428 -2.92 -35.69 -21.18
CA ILE A 428 -1.97 -36.46 -22.01
C ILE A 428 -1.65 -37.83 -21.39
N GLY A 429 -2.00 -38.04 -20.11
CA GLY A 429 -1.68 -39.25 -19.34
C GLY A 429 -2.90 -39.87 -18.70
#